data_AF-A0A7X8KTJ5-F1
#
_entry.id   AF-A0A7X8KTJ5-F1
#
_cell.length_a   1.000
_cell.length_b   1.000
_cell.length_c   1.000
_cell.angle_alpha   90.00
_cell.angle_beta   90.00
_cell.angle_gamma   90.00
#
_symmetry.space_group_name_H-M   'P 1'
#
loop_
_entity.id
_entity.type
_entity.pdbx_description
1 polymer ?
#
loop_
_entity_poly.entity_id
_entity_poly.type
_entity_poly.pdbx_seq_one_letter_code
_entity_poly.pdbx_strand_id
1 'polypeptide(L)'
;MQEKKIKIESQEKASKDYAKLLPFFYEPQHLTFIEDPKPFNKNRKIKTKIQKNESLPAASPKQQRVFWDGEKYIITPGANTEVIVPFPMAGRLVYQGKEFFEEFTIRNGDSLEYYPLTETGNFGWDLKVSEDGSRAIAEVQNERPGTFSLKNNIVWRRKWFLEHNIIWKELEWCVDSVKAGIFQAELQTRGIKYGIVPDFWNKILAVQGSAEVLIAEQTPPIPPINAHIIDFEDGLESKQQITDIVDHYASKIITCEKDDIIARKIPGREGRPGRDIFGNELPVYEMVDLQLKAGPNTYLSADGLEVRAKFHGTPIKLNKYTYSVEEIISLA
;
A
#
# COMPACT_ATOMS: atom_id res chain seq x y z
N MET A 1 -28.94 -37.84 -29.48
CA MET A 1 -28.40 -38.37 -28.21
C MET A 1 -26.92 -38.62 -28.42
N GLN A 2 -26.03 -37.85 -27.77
CA GLN A 2 -24.58 -38.09 -27.85
C GLN A 2 -24.12 -38.69 -26.53
N GLU A 3 -23.45 -39.85 -26.58
CA GLU A 3 -22.80 -40.46 -25.42
C GLU A 3 -21.33 -40.07 -25.41
N LYS A 4 -20.86 -39.41 -24.34
CA LYS A 4 -19.43 -39.11 -24.16
C LYS A 4 -18.96 -39.73 -22.85
N LYS A 5 -17.99 -40.64 -22.92
CA LYS A 5 -17.39 -41.28 -21.74
C LYS A 5 -16.30 -40.37 -21.19
N ILE A 6 -16.38 -40.01 -19.92
CA ILE A 6 -15.35 -39.20 -19.24
C ILE A 6 -14.95 -39.91 -17.95
N LYS A 7 -13.64 -39.98 -17.69
CA LYS A 7 -13.04 -40.58 -16.49
C LYS A 7 -12.91 -39.50 -15.42
N ILE A 8 -13.44 -39.71 -14.22
CA ILE A 8 -13.48 -38.67 -13.19
C ILE A 8 -13.22 -39.26 -11.80
N GLU A 9 -12.40 -38.57 -11.00
CA GLU A 9 -11.91 -39.03 -9.69
C GLU A 9 -12.80 -38.65 -8.50
N SER A 10 -13.65 -37.60 -8.63
CA SER A 10 -14.61 -37.22 -7.59
C SER A 10 -15.81 -36.44 -8.14
N GLN A 11 -16.90 -36.42 -7.36
CA GLN A 11 -18.21 -35.89 -7.75
C GLN A 11 -18.24 -34.36 -7.90
N GLU A 12 -17.45 -33.65 -7.09
CA GLU A 12 -17.36 -32.18 -7.11
C GLU A 12 -16.50 -31.67 -8.26
N LYS A 13 -15.44 -32.41 -8.60
CA LYS A 13 -14.57 -32.12 -9.75
C LYS A 13 -15.27 -32.40 -11.08
N ALA A 14 -16.15 -33.42 -11.11
CA ALA A 14 -17.00 -33.73 -12.25
C ALA A 14 -17.94 -32.58 -12.63
N SER A 15 -18.55 -31.90 -11.64
CA SER A 15 -19.45 -30.77 -11.92
C SER A 15 -18.71 -29.56 -12.49
N LYS A 16 -17.50 -29.28 -12.00
CA LYS A 16 -16.68 -28.15 -12.46
C LYS A 16 -16.05 -28.38 -13.83
N ASP A 17 -15.51 -29.57 -14.09
CA ASP A 17 -14.89 -29.88 -15.38
C ASP A 17 -15.93 -30.00 -16.51
N TYR A 18 -17.14 -30.44 -16.20
CA TYR A 18 -18.24 -30.48 -17.18
C TYR A 18 -18.80 -29.08 -17.48
N ALA A 19 -18.86 -28.17 -16.50
CA ALA A 19 -19.28 -26.79 -16.69
C ALA A 19 -18.31 -25.99 -17.60
N LYS A 20 -17.01 -26.33 -17.60
CA LYS A 20 -16.01 -25.73 -18.48
C LYS A 20 -16.12 -26.16 -19.95
N LEU A 21 -16.83 -27.26 -20.24
CA LEU A 21 -16.92 -27.84 -21.59
C LEU A 21 -18.22 -27.51 -22.33
N LEU A 22 -19.13 -26.74 -21.73
CA LEU A 22 -20.37 -26.28 -22.38
C LEU A 22 -20.19 -24.86 -22.92
N PRO A 23 -20.53 -24.58 -24.19
CA PRO A 23 -20.80 -23.22 -24.63
C PRO A 23 -21.95 -22.65 -23.79
N PHE A 24 -21.94 -21.34 -23.55
CA PHE A 24 -22.82 -20.55 -22.66
C PHE A 24 -24.36 -20.72 -22.80
N PHE A 25 -24.85 -21.64 -23.62
CA PHE A 25 -26.27 -21.80 -23.98
C PHE A 25 -26.93 -23.12 -23.55
N TYR A 26 -26.30 -23.94 -22.69
CA TYR A 26 -26.91 -25.18 -22.18
C TYR A 26 -26.94 -25.22 -20.66
N GLU A 27 -28.14 -25.15 -20.07
CA GLU A 27 -28.36 -25.52 -18.66
C GLU A 27 -28.68 -27.03 -18.56
N PRO A 28 -27.92 -27.82 -17.78
CA PRO A 28 -28.26 -29.22 -17.55
C PRO A 28 -29.42 -29.32 -16.57
N GLN A 29 -30.64 -29.58 -17.05
CA GLN A 29 -31.80 -29.64 -16.16
C GLN A 29 -31.89 -30.91 -15.30
N HIS A 30 -31.24 -32.04 -15.65
CA HIS A 30 -31.15 -33.20 -14.74
C HIS A 30 -29.93 -34.11 -15.04
N LEU A 31 -29.08 -34.32 -14.03
CA LEU A 31 -28.04 -35.36 -14.00
C LEU A 31 -28.59 -36.55 -13.20
N THR A 32 -28.89 -37.68 -13.87
CA THR A 32 -29.22 -38.94 -13.19
C THR A 32 -28.10 -39.95 -13.36
N PHE A 33 -27.46 -40.33 -12.25
CA PHE A 33 -26.45 -41.39 -12.18
C PHE A 33 -27.16 -42.75 -12.21
N ILE A 34 -26.71 -43.70 -13.04
CA ILE A 34 -27.48 -44.93 -13.31
C ILE A 34 -27.04 -46.15 -12.47
N GLU A 35 -25.87 -46.19 -11.82
CA GLU A 35 -25.48 -47.38 -11.06
C GLU A 35 -24.70 -47.09 -9.77
N ASP A 36 -25.11 -47.73 -8.68
CA ASP A 36 -24.37 -47.78 -7.42
C ASP A 36 -23.11 -48.67 -7.55
N PRO A 37 -21.99 -48.30 -6.90
CA PRO A 37 -20.70 -48.92 -7.12
C PRO A 37 -20.60 -50.34 -6.54
N LYS A 38 -20.08 -51.29 -7.33
CA LYS A 38 -19.45 -52.51 -6.80
C LYS A 38 -18.05 -52.19 -6.24
N PRO A 39 -17.61 -52.82 -5.14
CA PRO A 39 -16.58 -52.28 -4.24
C PRO A 39 -15.13 -52.21 -4.77
N PHE A 40 -14.86 -52.48 -6.06
CA PHE A 40 -13.48 -52.50 -6.57
C PHE A 40 -13.29 -51.95 -7.99
N ASN A 41 -14.21 -51.13 -8.52
CA ASN A 41 -14.07 -50.54 -9.86
C ASN A 41 -14.28 -49.02 -9.86
N LYS A 42 -13.19 -48.24 -10.07
CA LYS A 42 -13.16 -46.76 -10.09
C LYS A 42 -13.65 -46.14 -11.41
N ASN A 43 -14.47 -46.84 -12.18
CA ASN A 43 -14.98 -46.34 -13.46
C ASN A 43 -16.48 -46.01 -13.36
N ARG A 44 -16.80 -44.72 -13.28
CA ARG A 44 -18.20 -44.22 -13.32
C ARG A 44 -18.63 -43.97 -14.78
N LYS A 45 -19.81 -44.46 -15.16
CA LYS A 45 -20.44 -44.15 -16.45
C LYS A 45 -21.58 -43.15 -16.22
N ILE A 46 -21.59 -42.05 -16.97
CA ILE A 46 -22.62 -41.02 -16.89
C ILE A 46 -23.38 -41.01 -18.21
N LYS A 47 -24.71 -41.03 -18.15
CA LYS A 47 -25.60 -40.79 -19.29
C LYS A 47 -26.26 -39.44 -19.10
N THR A 48 -26.03 -38.51 -20.02
CA THR A 48 -26.68 -37.20 -20.03
C THR A 48 -27.71 -37.14 -21.14
N LYS A 49 -28.94 -36.74 -20.80
CA LYS A 49 -30.00 -36.50 -21.78
C LYS A 49 -29.93 -35.03 -22.19
N ILE A 50 -29.09 -34.72 -23.18
CA ILE A 50 -29.08 -33.39 -23.81
C ILE A 50 -30.27 -33.38 -24.77
N GLN A 51 -31.35 -32.68 -24.40
CA GLN A 51 -32.30 -32.22 -25.41
C GLN A 51 -31.58 -31.14 -26.21
N LYS A 52 -31.43 -31.40 -27.50
CA LYS A 52 -31.21 -30.35 -28.48
C LYS A 52 -32.39 -29.41 -28.28
N ASN A 53 -32.18 -28.11 -28.05
CA ASN A 53 -33.26 -27.17 -28.25
C ASN A 53 -33.69 -27.36 -29.70
N GLU A 54 -34.80 -28.08 -29.88
CA GLU A 54 -35.46 -28.24 -31.16
C GLU A 54 -35.71 -26.83 -31.67
N SER A 55 -35.23 -26.58 -32.90
CA SER A 55 -35.65 -25.53 -33.84
C SER A 55 -36.11 -24.20 -33.25
N LEU A 56 -35.47 -23.11 -33.68
CA LEU A 56 -36.02 -21.75 -33.60
C LEU A 56 -37.56 -21.81 -33.66
N PRO A 57 -38.29 -21.41 -32.60
CA PRO A 57 -39.71 -21.24 -32.74
C PRO A 57 -39.90 -20.22 -33.86
N ALA A 58 -40.68 -20.61 -34.88
CA ALA A 58 -41.08 -19.73 -35.95
C ALA A 58 -41.47 -18.38 -35.35
N ALA A 59 -40.83 -17.32 -35.87
CA ALA A 59 -40.91 -15.97 -35.32
C ALA A 59 -42.37 -15.60 -35.01
N SER A 60 -42.71 -15.63 -33.72
CA SER A 60 -43.94 -15.02 -33.22
C SER A 60 -43.73 -13.50 -33.27
N PRO A 61 -44.71 -12.71 -33.74
CA PRO A 61 -44.47 -11.32 -34.07
C PRO A 61 -44.24 -10.48 -32.80
N LYS A 62 -43.06 -9.83 -32.75
CA LYS A 62 -42.81 -8.53 -32.11
C LYS A 62 -43.15 -8.41 -30.62
N GLN A 63 -42.56 -9.27 -29.80
CA GLN A 63 -42.50 -9.05 -28.35
C GLN A 63 -41.12 -8.49 -27.96
N GLN A 64 -41.10 -7.52 -27.06
CA GLN A 64 -39.88 -6.90 -26.53
C GLN A 64 -38.89 -7.98 -26.07
N ARG A 65 -37.64 -7.87 -26.51
CA ARG A 65 -36.61 -8.86 -26.18
C ARG A 65 -35.23 -8.23 -26.15
N VAL A 66 -34.42 -8.62 -25.18
CA VAL A 66 -32.98 -8.34 -25.17
C VAL A 66 -32.26 -9.65 -24.95
N PHE A 67 -31.27 -9.94 -25.79
CA PHE A 67 -30.54 -11.20 -25.77
C PHE A 67 -29.06 -10.96 -26.04
N TRP A 68 -28.19 -11.61 -25.28
CA TRP A 68 -26.74 -11.62 -25.50
C TRP A 68 -26.34 -12.88 -26.27
N ASP A 69 -25.63 -12.73 -27.38
CA ASP A 69 -25.21 -13.88 -28.22
C ASP A 69 -23.78 -14.37 -27.96
N GLY A 70 -23.02 -13.67 -27.10
CA GLY A 70 -21.60 -13.93 -26.85
C GLY A 70 -20.68 -12.78 -27.26
N GLU A 71 -21.14 -11.91 -28.17
CA GLU A 71 -20.38 -10.79 -28.70
C GLU A 71 -21.17 -9.47 -28.63
N LYS A 72 -22.50 -9.54 -28.82
CA LYS A 72 -23.38 -8.37 -28.87
C LYS A 72 -24.73 -8.63 -28.23
N TYR A 73 -25.42 -7.54 -27.91
CA TYR A 73 -26.82 -7.55 -27.53
C TYR A 73 -27.70 -7.37 -28.76
N ILE A 74 -28.67 -8.25 -28.93
CA ILE A 74 -29.78 -8.10 -29.87
C ILE A 74 -30.95 -7.50 -29.09
N ILE A 75 -31.33 -6.28 -29.46
CA ILE A 75 -32.33 -5.46 -28.77
C ILE A 75 -33.56 -5.32 -29.66
N THR A 76 -34.71 -5.75 -29.17
CA THR A 76 -36.03 -5.49 -29.75
C THR A 76 -36.81 -4.62 -28.76
N PRO A 77 -36.88 -3.30 -29.01
CA PRO A 77 -37.51 -2.34 -28.09
C PRO A 77 -38.99 -2.59 -27.83
N GLY A 78 -39.49 -2.11 -26.69
CA GLY A 78 -40.90 -2.17 -26.34
C GLY A 78 -41.77 -1.34 -27.29
N ALA A 79 -43.04 -1.73 -27.44
CA ALA A 79 -43.97 -1.16 -28.43
C ALA A 79 -44.14 0.37 -28.38
N ASN A 80 -43.89 0.98 -27.22
CA ASN A 80 -44.00 2.42 -27.00
C ASN A 80 -42.68 3.18 -27.21
N THR A 81 -41.61 2.52 -27.67
CA THR A 81 -40.30 3.15 -27.94
C THR A 81 -40.25 3.61 -29.39
N GLU A 82 -40.11 4.91 -29.59
CA GLU A 82 -40.08 5.54 -30.93
C GLU A 82 -38.68 6.01 -31.30
N VAL A 83 -37.89 6.44 -30.30
CA VAL A 83 -36.56 7.01 -30.52
C VAL A 83 -35.55 6.29 -29.64
N ILE A 84 -34.42 5.93 -30.23
CA ILE A 84 -33.26 5.40 -29.51
C ILE A 84 -32.14 6.43 -29.59
N VAL A 85 -31.49 6.69 -28.45
CA VAL A 85 -30.34 7.57 -28.34
C VAL A 85 -29.10 6.70 -28.02
N PRO A 86 -28.15 6.56 -28.98
CA PRO A 86 -26.89 5.87 -28.75
C PRO A 86 -26.04 6.54 -27.66
N PHE A 87 -25.04 5.81 -27.18
CA PHE A 87 -24.02 6.34 -26.30
C PHE A 87 -22.65 5.81 -26.75
N PRO A 88 -22.00 6.50 -27.73
CA PRO A 88 -20.79 5.99 -28.39
C PRO A 88 -19.63 5.68 -27.44
N MET A 89 -19.58 6.34 -26.28
CA MET A 89 -18.59 6.06 -25.23
C MET A 89 -18.70 4.65 -24.64
N ALA A 90 -19.84 3.99 -24.77
CA ALA A 90 -20.06 2.63 -24.27
C ALA A 90 -20.09 1.55 -25.35
N GLY A 91 -19.80 1.92 -26.60
CA GLY A 91 -19.80 0.99 -27.73
C GLY A 91 -20.76 1.41 -28.84
N ARG A 92 -20.85 0.54 -29.84
CA ARG A 92 -21.50 0.84 -31.11
C ARG A 92 -22.91 0.27 -31.18
N LEU A 93 -23.82 1.04 -31.76
CA LEU A 93 -25.18 0.63 -32.02
C LEU A 93 -25.43 0.53 -33.53
N VAL A 94 -25.89 -0.63 -33.97
CA VAL A 94 -26.10 -0.95 -35.38
C VAL A 94 -27.57 -1.26 -35.62
N TYR A 95 -28.14 -0.62 -36.63
CA TYR A 95 -29.49 -0.88 -37.11
C TYR A 95 -29.47 -1.13 -38.62
N GLN A 96 -30.05 -2.26 -39.06
CA GLN A 96 -30.02 -2.70 -40.46
C GLN A 96 -28.61 -2.70 -41.10
N GLY A 97 -27.60 -3.09 -40.32
CA GLY A 97 -26.20 -3.15 -40.77
C GLY A 97 -25.47 -1.80 -40.83
N LYS A 98 -26.12 -0.70 -40.45
CA LYS A 98 -25.50 0.64 -40.37
C LYS A 98 -25.33 1.08 -38.92
N GLU A 99 -24.18 1.67 -38.61
CA GLU A 99 -23.90 2.26 -37.31
C GLU A 99 -24.45 3.68 -37.18
N PHE A 100 -24.93 4.03 -35.99
CA PHE A 100 -25.49 5.35 -35.69
C PHE A 100 -24.91 5.91 -34.39
N PHE A 101 -24.56 7.19 -34.42
CA PHE A 101 -23.93 7.91 -33.30
C PHE A 101 -24.86 8.96 -32.68
N GLU A 102 -25.96 9.27 -33.36
CA GLU A 102 -26.98 10.23 -32.95
C GLU A 102 -28.32 9.54 -32.79
N GLU A 103 -29.29 10.25 -32.20
CA GLU A 103 -30.63 9.71 -32.03
C GLU A 103 -31.29 9.32 -33.35
N PHE A 104 -32.04 8.22 -33.35
CA PHE A 104 -32.74 7.73 -34.53
C PHE A 104 -34.12 7.18 -34.17
N THR A 105 -35.02 7.26 -35.13
CA THR A 105 -36.40 6.78 -34.99
C THR A 105 -36.50 5.33 -35.44
N ILE A 106 -37.24 4.53 -34.67
CA ILE A 106 -37.50 3.12 -34.93
C ILE A 106 -38.99 2.85 -35.06
N ARG A 107 -39.32 1.71 -35.68
CA ARG A 107 -40.68 1.18 -35.73
C ARG A 107 -40.84 0.05 -34.72
N ASN A 108 -42.08 -0.16 -34.27
CA ASN A 108 -42.38 -1.27 -33.38
C ASN A 108 -42.00 -2.62 -34.03
N GLY A 109 -41.18 -3.39 -33.32
CA GLY A 109 -40.65 -4.68 -33.75
C GLY A 109 -39.33 -4.62 -34.52
N ASP A 110 -38.74 -3.44 -34.67
CA ASP A 110 -37.38 -3.31 -35.16
C ASP A 110 -36.38 -3.94 -34.19
N SER A 111 -35.30 -4.48 -34.74
CA SER A 111 -34.21 -5.07 -33.97
C SER A 111 -32.90 -4.33 -34.23
N LEU A 112 -32.12 -4.18 -33.17
CA LEU A 112 -30.85 -3.47 -33.16
C LEU A 112 -29.77 -4.36 -32.57
N GLU A 113 -28.53 -4.05 -32.91
CA GLU A 113 -27.36 -4.71 -32.37
C GLU A 113 -26.54 -3.71 -31.57
N TYR A 114 -26.25 -4.02 -30.32
CA TYR A 114 -25.37 -3.23 -29.48
C TYR A 114 -24.12 -4.04 -29.19
N TYR A 115 -22.98 -3.55 -29.66
CA TYR A 115 -21.67 -4.13 -29.36
C TYR A 115 -21.01 -3.28 -28.27
N PRO A 116 -20.92 -3.80 -27.04
CA PRO A 116 -20.33 -3.04 -25.95
C PRO A 116 -18.84 -2.79 -26.17
N LEU A 117 -18.38 -1.60 -25.78
CA LEU A 117 -16.95 -1.34 -25.67
C LEU A 117 -16.37 -2.20 -24.55
N THR A 118 -15.25 -2.87 -24.86
CA THR A 118 -14.47 -3.67 -23.91
C THR A 118 -13.08 -3.09 -23.82
N GLU A 119 -12.65 -2.76 -22.61
CA GLU A 119 -11.29 -2.33 -22.33
C GLU A 119 -10.53 -3.49 -21.71
N THR A 120 -9.32 -3.74 -22.21
CA THR A 120 -8.44 -4.81 -21.70
C THR A 120 -7.76 -4.44 -20.40
N GLY A 121 -7.92 -3.19 -19.94
CA GLY A 121 -7.16 -2.63 -18.83
C GLY A 121 -5.68 -2.43 -19.18
N ASN A 122 -4.96 -1.92 -18.19
CA ASN A 122 -3.52 -1.66 -18.25
C ASN A 122 -2.92 -1.91 -16.86
N PHE A 123 -1.93 -2.80 -16.78
CA PHE A 123 -1.20 -3.06 -15.54
C PHE A 123 0.31 -3.02 -15.75
N GLY A 124 0.93 -1.99 -15.17
CA GLY A 124 2.35 -1.72 -15.26
C GLY A 124 2.84 -0.89 -14.09
N TRP A 125 4.16 -0.77 -13.99
CA TRP A 125 4.81 0.07 -13.01
C TRP A 125 6.09 0.66 -13.58
N ASP A 126 6.52 1.79 -13.03
CA ASP A 126 7.88 2.30 -13.13
C ASP A 126 8.51 2.33 -11.74
N LEU A 127 9.62 1.64 -11.55
CA LEU A 127 10.32 1.57 -10.27
C LEU A 127 11.36 2.70 -10.20
N LYS A 128 11.16 3.61 -9.25
CA LYS A 128 12.05 4.74 -8.99
C LYS A 128 12.81 4.54 -7.69
N VAL A 129 14.09 4.84 -7.73
CA VAL A 129 14.99 4.76 -6.58
C VAL A 129 15.56 6.15 -6.36
N SER A 130 15.57 6.61 -5.12
CA SER A 130 16.18 7.90 -4.78
C SER A 130 17.71 7.82 -4.91
N GLU A 131 18.34 8.90 -5.36
CA GLU A 131 19.79 8.96 -5.59
C GLU A 131 20.61 8.70 -4.32
N ASP A 132 20.07 9.09 -3.17
CA ASP A 132 20.65 8.90 -1.84
C ASP A 132 20.46 7.48 -1.28
N GLY A 133 19.75 6.59 -2.00
CA GLY A 133 19.45 5.24 -1.53
C GLY A 133 18.48 5.18 -0.33
N SER A 134 17.79 6.28 -0.01
CA SER A 134 16.88 6.34 1.13
C SER A 134 15.56 5.60 0.89
N ARG A 135 15.09 5.50 -0.36
CA ARG A 135 13.79 4.89 -0.69
C ARG A 135 13.68 4.37 -2.11
N ALA A 136 12.79 3.40 -2.30
CA ALA A 136 12.29 2.97 -3.61
C ALA A 136 10.76 3.01 -3.65
N ILE A 137 10.22 3.56 -4.74
CA ILE A 137 8.79 3.74 -4.98
C ILE A 137 8.45 3.13 -6.34
N ALA A 138 7.34 2.42 -6.43
CA ALA A 138 6.76 2.02 -7.71
C ALA A 138 5.62 2.98 -8.07
N GLU A 139 5.73 3.64 -9.22
CA GLU A 139 4.62 4.36 -9.84
C GLU A 139 3.77 3.34 -10.60
N VAL A 140 2.64 2.97 -10.03
CA VAL A 140 1.78 1.89 -10.53
C VAL A 140 0.67 2.49 -11.39
N GLN A 141 0.40 1.82 -12.51
CA GLN A 141 -0.81 1.98 -13.31
C GLN A 141 -1.58 0.66 -13.27
N ASN A 142 -2.83 0.72 -12.85
CA ASN A 142 -3.72 -0.42 -12.73
C ASN A 142 -5.15 -0.04 -13.14
N GLU A 143 -5.38 -0.06 -14.43
CA GLU A 143 -6.70 0.04 -15.05
C GLU A 143 -7.23 -1.39 -15.23
N ARG A 144 -8.35 -1.71 -14.60
CA ARG A 144 -8.92 -3.05 -14.68
C ARG A 144 -9.64 -3.26 -16.01
N PRO A 145 -9.53 -4.45 -16.62
CA PRO A 145 -10.35 -4.79 -17.77
C PRO A 145 -11.82 -4.73 -17.41
N GLY A 146 -12.64 -4.33 -18.37
CA GLY A 146 -14.07 -4.30 -18.20
C GLY A 146 -14.80 -4.12 -19.51
N THR A 147 -16.11 -4.26 -19.45
CA THR A 147 -16.98 -4.11 -20.60
C THR A 147 -18.28 -3.47 -20.17
N PHE A 148 -18.89 -2.69 -21.06
CA PHE A 148 -20.26 -2.25 -20.82
C PHE A 148 -21.24 -3.42 -20.97
N SER A 149 -22.29 -3.40 -20.17
CA SER A 149 -23.32 -4.43 -20.17
C SER A 149 -24.68 -3.79 -20.03
N LEU A 150 -25.71 -4.30 -20.72
CA LEU A 150 -27.08 -3.87 -20.47
C LEU A 150 -27.55 -4.34 -19.10
N LYS A 151 -28.36 -3.51 -18.44
CA LYS A 151 -29.05 -3.86 -17.19
C LYS A 151 -30.09 -4.96 -17.46
N ASN A 152 -30.27 -5.86 -16.49
CA ASN A 152 -31.27 -6.94 -16.59
C ASN A 152 -32.71 -6.41 -16.66
N ASN A 153 -32.99 -5.26 -16.03
CA ASN A 153 -34.30 -4.63 -16.02
C ASN A 153 -34.26 -3.32 -16.79
N ILE A 154 -34.57 -3.38 -18.08
CA ILE A 154 -34.59 -2.22 -18.97
C ILE A 154 -35.95 -1.53 -18.86
N VAL A 155 -35.93 -0.25 -18.53
CA VAL A 155 -37.14 0.58 -18.47
C VAL A 155 -37.35 1.26 -19.82
N TRP A 156 -38.36 0.82 -20.56
CA TRP A 156 -38.70 1.37 -21.87
C TRP A 156 -39.47 2.68 -21.74
N ARG A 157 -39.11 3.62 -22.61
CA ARG A 157 -39.68 4.97 -22.68
C ARG A 157 -39.82 5.33 -24.16
N ARG A 158 -40.66 6.33 -24.45
CA ARG A 158 -40.85 6.86 -25.82
C ARG A 158 -39.53 7.24 -26.50
N LYS A 159 -38.66 7.91 -25.75
CA LYS A 159 -37.26 8.16 -26.09
C LYS A 159 -36.40 7.36 -25.12
N TRP A 160 -35.69 6.36 -25.63
CA TRP A 160 -34.88 5.45 -24.82
C TRP A 160 -33.40 5.75 -25.03
N PHE A 161 -32.69 5.97 -23.93
CA PHE A 161 -31.28 6.35 -23.93
C PHE A 161 -30.44 5.14 -23.51
N LEU A 162 -29.45 4.78 -24.32
CA LEU A 162 -28.57 3.64 -24.03
C LEU A 162 -27.81 3.85 -22.72
N GLU A 163 -27.28 5.06 -22.51
CA GLU A 163 -26.52 5.47 -21.31
C GLU A 163 -27.23 5.12 -20.00
N HIS A 164 -28.55 5.32 -19.91
CA HIS A 164 -29.32 5.03 -18.70
C HIS A 164 -29.54 3.53 -18.44
N ASN A 165 -29.24 2.67 -19.41
CA ASN A 165 -29.59 1.25 -19.39
C ASN A 165 -28.37 0.32 -19.46
N ILE A 166 -27.17 0.89 -19.38
CA ILE A 166 -25.91 0.16 -19.32
C ILE A 166 -25.25 0.32 -17.94
N ILE A 167 -24.34 -0.59 -17.64
CA ILE A 167 -23.42 -0.56 -16.50
C ILE A 167 -22.03 -0.97 -16.96
N TRP A 168 -20.99 -0.43 -16.33
CA TRP A 168 -19.65 -0.98 -16.45
C TRP A 168 -19.55 -2.26 -15.63
N LYS A 169 -19.04 -3.34 -16.24
CA LYS A 169 -18.77 -4.60 -15.57
C LYS A 169 -17.28 -4.89 -15.68
N GLU A 170 -16.59 -4.87 -14.54
CA GLU A 170 -15.22 -5.37 -14.47
C GLU A 170 -15.17 -6.84 -14.90
N LEU A 171 -14.22 -7.15 -15.77
CA LEU A 171 -13.92 -8.52 -16.18
C LEU A 171 -12.95 -9.15 -15.18
N GLU A 172 -12.88 -10.48 -15.14
CA GLU A 172 -11.91 -11.17 -14.30
C GLU A 172 -10.49 -10.70 -14.64
N TRP A 173 -9.87 -10.06 -13.67
CA TRP A 173 -8.52 -9.54 -13.75
C TRP A 173 -7.60 -10.47 -12.98
N CYS A 174 -6.84 -11.29 -13.72
CA CYS A 174 -5.80 -12.13 -13.13
C CYS A 174 -4.45 -11.49 -13.45
N VAL A 175 -3.82 -10.86 -12.45
CA VAL A 175 -2.39 -10.61 -12.56
C VAL A 175 -1.68 -11.93 -12.38
N ASP A 176 -1.23 -12.50 -13.49
CA ASP A 176 -0.51 -13.76 -13.46
C ASP A 176 0.79 -13.62 -12.64
N SER A 177 1.14 -14.69 -11.93
CA SER A 177 2.38 -14.91 -11.18
C SER A 177 3.65 -14.45 -11.90
N VAL A 178 3.63 -14.43 -13.23
CA VAL A 178 4.69 -13.90 -14.10
C VAL A 178 5.03 -12.44 -13.78
N LYS A 179 4.05 -11.56 -13.56
CA LYS A 179 4.28 -10.14 -13.28
C LYS A 179 4.98 -9.94 -11.93
N ALA A 180 4.61 -10.72 -10.91
CA ALA A 180 5.29 -10.70 -9.62
C ALA A 180 6.77 -11.12 -9.77
N GLY A 181 7.03 -12.14 -10.60
CA GLY A 181 8.40 -12.57 -10.92
C GLY A 181 9.23 -11.49 -11.62
N ILE A 182 8.64 -10.77 -12.59
CA ILE A 182 9.30 -9.66 -13.28
C ILE A 182 9.64 -8.53 -12.30
N PHE A 183 8.70 -8.13 -11.44
CA PHE A 183 8.94 -7.11 -10.42
C PHE A 183 10.07 -7.52 -9.48
N GLN A 184 10.06 -8.76 -9.00
CA GLN A 184 11.10 -9.28 -8.12
C GLN A 184 12.48 -9.29 -8.78
N ALA A 185 12.56 -9.65 -10.07
CA ALA A 185 13.80 -9.61 -10.83
C ALA A 185 14.33 -8.17 -11.02
N GLU A 186 13.42 -7.20 -11.16
CA GLU A 186 13.77 -5.79 -11.26
C GLU A 186 14.37 -5.27 -9.94
N LEU A 187 13.79 -5.61 -8.78
CA LEU A 187 14.37 -5.28 -7.47
C LEU A 187 15.80 -5.79 -7.34
N GLN A 188 16.03 -7.05 -7.73
CA GLN A 188 17.35 -7.68 -7.67
C GLN A 188 18.35 -7.00 -8.61
N THR A 189 17.94 -6.69 -9.83
CA THR A 189 18.80 -6.03 -10.82
C THR A 189 19.18 -4.61 -10.39
N ARG A 190 18.28 -3.91 -9.71
CA ARG A 190 18.54 -2.58 -9.11
C ARG A 190 19.24 -2.65 -7.76
N GLY A 191 19.50 -3.84 -7.22
CA GLY A 191 20.22 -4.04 -5.95
C GLY A 191 19.41 -3.74 -4.69
N ILE A 192 18.09 -3.53 -4.80
CA ILE A 192 17.22 -3.25 -3.65
C ILE A 192 17.03 -4.54 -2.85
N LYS A 193 17.61 -4.61 -1.65
CA LYS A 193 17.64 -5.84 -0.84
C LYS A 193 17.38 -5.62 0.65
N TYR A 194 17.30 -4.37 1.09
CA TYR A 194 17.05 -4.01 2.47
C TYR A 194 15.85 -3.06 2.56
N GLY A 195 15.20 -3.02 3.72
CA GLY A 195 14.11 -2.09 3.97
C GLY A 195 12.83 -2.37 3.17
N ILE A 196 12.72 -3.54 2.53
CA ILE A 196 11.56 -3.90 1.69
C ILE A 196 10.31 -3.91 2.56
N VAL A 197 9.32 -3.11 2.16
CA VAL A 197 8.04 -2.97 2.84
C VAL A 197 7.29 -4.29 2.78
N PRO A 198 6.87 -4.87 3.91
CA PRO A 198 6.05 -6.08 3.90
C PRO A 198 4.77 -5.87 3.09
N ASP A 199 4.37 -6.90 2.35
CA ASP A 199 3.12 -6.94 1.60
C ASP A 199 2.97 -5.86 0.50
N PHE A 200 4.09 -5.28 0.05
CA PHE A 200 4.06 -4.26 -1.01
C PHE A 200 3.35 -4.74 -2.28
N TRP A 201 3.46 -6.03 -2.62
CA TRP A 201 2.84 -6.56 -3.84
C TRP A 201 1.32 -6.50 -3.78
N ASN A 202 0.71 -6.83 -2.64
CA ASN A 202 -0.74 -6.69 -2.47
C ASN A 202 -1.17 -5.22 -2.54
N LYS A 203 -0.34 -4.29 -2.05
CA LYS A 203 -0.59 -2.85 -2.21
C LYS A 203 -0.56 -2.42 -3.67
N ILE A 204 0.39 -2.93 -4.47
CA ILE A 204 0.44 -2.69 -5.93
C ILE A 204 -0.84 -3.22 -6.60
N LEU A 205 -1.26 -4.44 -6.29
CA LEU A 205 -2.47 -5.04 -6.87
C LEU A 205 -3.77 -4.31 -6.45
N ALA A 206 -3.77 -3.67 -5.28
CA ALA A 206 -4.90 -2.92 -4.76
C ALA A 206 -5.06 -1.52 -5.39
N VAL A 207 -4.05 -1.01 -6.10
CA VAL A 207 -4.14 0.29 -6.80
C VAL A 207 -5.32 0.25 -7.79
N GLN A 208 -6.07 1.34 -7.86
CA GLN A 208 -7.10 1.58 -8.89
C GLN A 208 -6.71 2.85 -9.64
N GLY A 209 -6.55 2.76 -10.96
CA GLY A 209 -6.04 3.88 -11.76
C GLY A 209 -4.53 4.03 -11.58
N SER A 210 -4.05 5.13 -11.00
CA SER A 210 -2.62 5.36 -10.80
C SER A 210 -2.29 5.82 -9.39
N ALA A 211 -1.21 5.26 -8.81
CA ALA A 211 -0.72 5.62 -7.49
C ALA A 211 0.75 5.26 -7.32
N GLU A 212 1.42 5.94 -6.39
CA GLU A 212 2.74 5.57 -5.90
C GLU A 212 2.64 4.57 -4.75
N VAL A 213 3.48 3.54 -4.76
CA VAL A 213 3.57 2.54 -3.71
C VAL A 213 5.01 2.47 -3.19
N LEU A 214 5.19 2.68 -1.88
CA LEU A 214 6.49 2.52 -1.23
C LEU A 214 6.90 1.03 -1.23
N ILE A 215 8.09 0.77 -1.77
CA ILE A 215 8.62 -0.59 -1.94
C ILE A 215 9.72 -0.88 -0.94
N ALA A 216 10.61 0.08 -0.70
CA ALA A 216 11.67 -0.05 0.28
C ALA A 216 12.01 1.31 0.90
N GLU A 217 12.44 1.29 2.15
CA GLU A 217 12.87 2.48 2.89
C GLU A 217 14.09 2.18 3.77
N GLN A 218 15.01 3.13 3.85
CA GLN A 218 16.20 3.03 4.69
C GLN A 218 15.84 2.92 6.17
N THR A 219 16.79 2.38 6.94
CA THR A 219 16.81 2.57 8.39
C THR A 219 17.74 3.75 8.70
N PRO A 220 17.22 4.89 9.19
CA PRO A 220 18.05 6.07 9.42
C PRO A 220 19.06 5.84 10.55
N PRO A 221 20.26 6.45 10.47
CA PRO A 221 21.22 6.42 11.56
C PRO A 221 20.70 7.15 12.80
N ILE A 222 21.04 6.66 13.98
CA ILE A 222 20.76 7.32 15.26
C ILE A 222 22.06 8.01 15.71
N PRO A 223 22.13 9.35 15.75
CA PRO A 223 23.36 10.05 16.12
C PRO A 223 23.73 9.79 17.60
N PRO A 224 25.04 9.78 17.94
CA PRO A 224 25.47 9.73 19.33
C PRO A 224 25.13 11.03 20.06
N ILE A 225 25.07 10.93 21.38
CA ILE A 225 25.02 12.06 22.30
C ILE A 225 26.41 12.19 22.91
N ASN A 226 27.09 13.31 22.73
CA ASN A 226 28.41 13.52 23.33
C ASN A 226 28.30 13.75 24.85
N ALA A 227 29.34 13.36 25.58
CA ALA A 227 29.43 13.72 26.99
C ALA A 227 29.59 15.25 27.12
N HIS A 228 28.96 15.83 28.13
CA HIS A 228 29.06 17.26 28.42
C HIS A 228 29.19 17.50 29.93
N ILE A 229 29.59 18.70 30.32
CA ILE A 229 29.75 19.08 31.72
C ILE A 229 28.68 20.12 32.05
N ILE A 230 28.04 19.93 33.20
CA ILE A 230 27.26 20.96 33.87
C ILE A 230 28.18 21.59 34.93
N ASP A 231 28.46 22.88 34.74
CA ASP A 231 29.26 23.68 35.67
C ASP A 231 28.36 24.21 36.79
N PHE A 232 28.85 24.19 38.03
CA PHE A 232 28.24 24.84 39.20
C PHE A 232 26.75 24.51 39.33
N GLU A 233 26.45 23.28 39.76
CA GLU A 233 25.08 22.76 39.85
C GLU A 233 24.12 23.77 40.52
N ASP A 234 22.91 23.91 39.99
CA ASP A 234 21.87 24.79 40.52
C ASP A 234 21.64 24.47 42.01
N GLY A 235 22.13 25.34 42.88
CA GLY A 235 22.15 25.12 44.33
C GLY A 235 23.28 25.83 45.07
N LEU A 236 24.35 26.23 44.37
CA LEU A 236 25.39 27.05 44.98
C LEU A 236 24.88 28.49 45.21
N GLU A 237 24.87 28.93 46.46
CA GLU A 237 24.36 30.25 46.82
C GLU A 237 25.27 31.35 46.25
N SER A 238 24.67 32.31 45.53
CA SER A 238 25.34 33.57 45.23
C SER A 238 25.14 34.53 46.41
N LYS A 239 26.19 34.81 47.19
CA LYS A 239 26.12 35.89 48.17
C LYS A 239 26.26 37.23 47.44
N GLN A 240 25.15 37.95 47.28
CA GLN A 240 25.20 39.38 46.96
C GLN A 240 25.65 40.14 48.21
N GLN A 241 26.80 40.79 48.13
CA GLN A 241 27.18 41.77 49.15
C GLN A 241 26.34 43.02 48.91
N ILE A 242 25.22 43.14 49.63
CA ILE A 242 24.37 44.33 49.57
C ILE A 242 25.18 45.49 50.14
N THR A 243 25.66 46.36 49.25
CA THR A 243 26.12 47.70 49.59
C THR A 243 25.25 48.68 48.80
N ASP A 244 24.91 49.82 49.38
CA ASP A 244 24.02 50.86 48.78
C ASP A 244 24.61 51.56 47.53
N ILE A 245 25.67 50.99 46.96
CA ILE A 245 26.27 51.40 45.70
C ILE A 245 26.05 50.23 44.74
N VAL A 246 25.21 50.44 43.71
CA VAL A 246 24.98 49.45 42.66
C VAL A 246 26.24 49.36 41.80
N ASP A 247 27.19 48.55 42.25
CA ASP A 247 28.34 48.17 41.45
C ASP A 247 27.86 47.20 40.34
N HIS A 248 27.77 47.71 39.12
CA HIS A 248 27.39 46.93 37.94
C HIS A 248 28.44 45.85 37.59
N TYR A 249 29.58 45.81 38.30
CA TYR A 249 30.62 44.78 38.20
C TYR A 249 30.63 43.77 39.35
N ALA A 250 29.67 43.83 40.29
CA ALA A 250 29.53 42.86 41.37
C ALA A 250 29.21 41.46 40.80
N SER A 251 30.27 40.74 40.45
CA SER A 251 30.22 39.35 40.02
C SER A 251 29.57 38.56 41.15
N LYS A 252 28.49 37.82 40.85
CA LYS A 252 27.88 36.90 41.83
C LYS A 252 28.98 35.98 42.35
N ILE A 253 29.37 36.16 43.61
CA ILE A 253 30.33 35.27 44.27
C ILE A 253 29.57 34.00 44.59
N ILE A 254 29.84 32.97 43.81
CA ILE A 254 29.34 31.61 44.04
C ILE A 254 30.23 31.03 45.15
N THR A 255 29.64 30.59 46.24
CA THR A 255 30.35 29.87 47.31
C THR A 255 29.88 28.43 47.37
N CYS A 256 30.80 27.52 47.71
CA CYS A 256 30.51 26.11 47.93
C CYS A 256 30.92 25.70 49.35
N GLU A 257 30.18 24.77 49.92
CA GLU A 257 30.56 24.06 51.13
C GLU A 257 31.43 22.85 50.80
N LYS A 258 32.06 22.27 51.83
CA LYS A 258 32.78 21.00 51.67
C LYS A 258 31.83 19.93 51.12
N ASP A 259 32.33 19.13 50.19
CA ASP A 259 31.67 18.02 49.49
C ASP A 259 30.59 18.43 48.47
N ASP A 260 30.34 19.74 48.28
CA ASP A 260 29.46 20.24 47.23
C ASP A 260 29.99 19.91 45.83
N ILE A 261 29.04 19.71 44.91
CA ILE A 261 29.32 19.37 43.51
C ILE A 261 29.59 20.66 42.73
N ILE A 262 30.83 20.78 42.27
CA ILE A 262 31.31 21.95 41.52
C ILE A 262 31.09 21.75 40.02
N ALA A 263 31.23 20.51 39.55
CA ALA A 263 30.99 20.17 38.16
C ALA A 263 30.54 18.71 38.06
N ARG A 264 29.56 18.44 37.19
CA ARG A 264 29.08 17.09 36.89
C ARG A 264 29.24 16.80 35.40
N LYS A 265 29.90 15.70 35.06
CA LYS A 265 29.90 15.11 33.72
C LYS A 265 28.59 14.35 33.54
N ILE A 266 27.86 14.71 32.49
CA ILE A 266 26.76 13.89 31.97
C ILE A 266 27.35 12.99 30.89
N PRO A 267 27.42 11.65 31.13
CA PRO A 267 27.90 10.71 30.13
C PRO A 267 27.07 10.80 28.85
N GLY A 268 27.74 10.63 27.72
CA GLY A 268 27.08 10.54 26.43
C GLY A 268 26.48 9.15 26.17
N ARG A 269 26.02 8.95 24.94
CA ARG A 269 25.49 7.69 24.43
C ARG A 269 25.98 7.45 23.01
N GLU A 270 26.45 6.24 22.74
CA GLU A 270 26.81 5.82 21.38
C GLU A 270 25.66 5.96 20.39
N GLY A 271 26.02 6.26 19.15
CA GLY A 271 25.12 6.26 18.01
C GLY A 271 24.83 4.84 17.55
N ARG A 272 23.91 4.69 16.59
CA ARG A 272 23.70 3.44 15.88
C ARG A 272 23.74 3.70 14.39
N PRO A 273 24.57 2.98 13.62
CA PRO A 273 24.59 3.13 12.18
C PRO A 273 23.23 2.76 11.59
N GLY A 274 22.88 3.47 10.51
CA GLY A 274 21.71 3.17 9.71
C GLY A 274 22.04 2.19 8.58
N ARG A 275 21.10 1.99 7.68
CA ARG A 275 21.30 1.18 6.47
C ARG A 275 20.41 1.66 5.34
N ASP A 276 20.99 1.86 4.15
CA ASP A 276 20.25 2.23 2.95
C ASP A 276 19.45 1.04 2.38
N ILE A 277 18.63 1.27 1.35
CA ILE A 277 17.82 0.19 0.73
C ILE A 277 18.67 -0.87 -0.01
N PHE A 278 19.92 -0.56 -0.30
CA PHE A 278 20.90 -1.46 -0.90
C PHE A 278 21.68 -2.24 0.16
N GLY A 279 21.38 -2.06 1.45
CA GLY A 279 22.05 -2.75 2.54
C GLY A 279 23.43 -2.19 2.92
N ASN A 280 23.85 -1.06 2.36
CA ASN A 280 25.09 -0.38 2.79
C ASN A 280 24.85 0.34 4.10
N GLU A 281 25.86 0.32 4.97
CA GLU A 281 25.79 0.97 6.27
C GLU A 281 25.85 2.49 6.11
N LEU A 282 24.96 3.19 6.83
CA LEU A 282 24.99 4.64 6.93
C LEU A 282 25.78 5.01 8.19
N PRO A 283 27.00 5.55 8.07
CA PRO A 283 27.89 5.75 9.20
C PRO A 283 27.34 6.81 10.16
N VAL A 284 27.66 6.64 11.43
CA VAL A 284 27.50 7.65 12.47
C VAL A 284 28.87 8.11 12.94
N TYR A 285 28.98 9.39 13.30
CA TYR A 285 30.19 9.88 13.95
C TYR A 285 30.36 9.22 15.33
N GLU A 286 31.60 9.12 15.79
CA GLU A 286 31.91 8.54 17.10
C GLU A 286 31.48 9.48 18.23
N MET A 287 31.04 8.89 19.36
CA MET A 287 30.77 9.65 20.56
C MET A 287 32.07 10.28 21.08
N VAL A 288 32.03 11.59 21.34
CA VAL A 288 33.12 12.27 22.04
C VAL A 288 32.88 12.18 23.53
N ASP A 289 33.82 11.54 24.24
CA ASP A 289 33.86 11.54 25.69
C ASP A 289 34.81 12.61 26.25
N LEU A 290 34.64 12.95 27.52
CA LEU A 290 35.48 13.89 28.25
C LEU A 290 35.82 13.38 29.65
N GLN A 291 36.91 13.86 30.21
CA GLN A 291 37.34 13.48 31.56
C GLN A 291 37.51 14.72 32.42
N LEU A 292 36.79 14.76 33.55
CA LEU A 292 36.96 15.79 34.57
C LEU A 292 38.31 15.60 35.28
N LYS A 293 38.91 16.72 35.70
CA LYS A 293 40.15 16.75 36.46
C LYS A 293 39.94 17.56 37.75
N ALA A 294 40.32 16.98 38.88
CA ALA A 294 40.39 17.71 40.14
C ALA A 294 41.66 18.57 40.18
N GLY A 295 41.48 19.87 40.32
CA GLY A 295 42.53 20.82 40.64
C GLY A 295 42.69 20.99 42.16
N PRO A 296 43.45 22.00 42.61
CA PRO A 296 43.64 22.28 44.03
C PRO A 296 42.34 22.37 44.82
N ASN A 297 42.34 21.84 46.04
CA ASN A 297 41.20 21.84 46.97
C ASN A 297 39.90 21.23 46.43
N THR A 298 40.00 20.33 45.45
CA THR A 298 38.90 19.52 44.95
C THR A 298 39.29 18.06 44.92
N TYR A 299 38.31 17.18 44.76
CA TYR A 299 38.53 15.76 44.50
C TYR A 299 37.46 15.23 43.54
N LEU A 300 37.76 14.13 42.84
CA LEU A 300 36.80 13.45 41.98
C LEU A 300 35.96 12.46 42.80
N SER A 301 34.68 12.32 42.46
CA SER A 301 33.86 11.19 42.93
C SER A 301 34.45 9.85 42.49
N ALA A 302 34.05 8.76 43.15
CA ALA A 302 34.60 7.43 42.89
C ALA A 302 34.35 6.94 41.45
N ASP A 303 33.26 7.38 40.82
CA ASP A 303 32.92 7.10 39.42
C ASP A 303 33.59 8.07 38.43
N GLY A 304 34.29 9.11 38.92
CA GLY A 304 34.93 10.14 38.11
C GLY A 304 33.95 11.08 37.39
N LEU A 305 32.67 11.06 37.74
CA LEU A 305 31.64 11.88 37.10
C LEU A 305 31.46 13.25 37.74
N GLU A 306 31.95 13.47 38.96
CA GLU A 306 31.77 14.72 39.69
C GLU A 306 33.10 15.25 40.20
N VAL A 307 33.29 16.57 40.13
CA VAL A 307 34.32 17.27 40.92
C VAL A 307 33.65 17.88 42.13
N ARG A 308 34.17 17.57 43.31
CA ARG A 308 33.64 18.01 44.60
C ARG A 308 34.62 18.88 45.36
N ALA A 309 34.08 19.82 46.13
CA ALA A 309 34.85 20.71 46.99
C ALA A 309 35.48 19.95 48.16
N LYS A 310 36.77 20.16 48.43
CA LYS A 310 37.42 19.59 49.62
C LYS A 310 37.19 20.44 50.88
N PHE A 311 36.94 21.74 50.68
CA PHE A 311 36.76 22.75 51.73
C PHE A 311 35.72 23.80 51.28
N HIS A 312 35.19 24.56 52.24
CA HIS A 312 34.37 25.73 51.94
C HIS A 312 35.19 26.80 51.22
N GLY A 313 34.63 27.41 50.18
CA GLY A 313 35.30 28.48 49.44
C GLY A 313 34.62 28.84 48.13
N THR A 314 35.37 29.50 47.25
CA THR A 314 34.90 29.90 45.92
C THR A 314 35.36 28.87 44.88
N PRO A 315 34.43 28.19 44.18
CA PRO A 315 34.81 27.25 43.14
C PRO A 315 35.21 27.98 41.85
N ILE A 316 36.27 27.52 41.20
CA ILE A 316 36.89 28.14 40.02
C ILE A 316 37.09 27.10 38.94
N LYS A 317 36.71 27.45 37.71
CA LYS A 317 37.02 26.66 36.52
C LYS A 317 38.36 27.11 35.94
N LEU A 318 39.42 26.32 36.17
CA LEU A 318 40.79 26.64 35.74
C LEU A 318 40.97 26.50 34.22
N ASN A 319 40.33 25.49 33.64
CA ASN A 319 40.29 25.27 32.19
C ASN A 319 39.02 24.48 31.83
N LYS A 320 38.89 24.05 30.58
CA LYS A 320 37.70 23.35 30.07
C LYS A 320 37.27 22.14 30.92
N TYR A 321 38.20 21.45 31.58
CA TYR A 321 37.94 20.20 32.29
C TYR A 321 38.46 20.17 33.74
N THR A 322 39.12 21.22 34.21
CA THR A 322 39.75 21.27 35.55
C THR A 322 39.11 22.33 36.41
N TYR A 323 38.76 21.96 37.66
CA TYR A 323 38.12 22.83 38.64
C TYR A 323 38.92 22.84 39.94
N SER A 324 38.89 23.95 40.67
CA SER A 324 39.53 24.13 41.96
C SER A 324 38.63 24.89 42.93
N VAL A 325 38.99 24.94 44.21
CA VAL A 325 38.37 25.83 45.19
C VAL A 325 39.43 26.74 45.81
N GLU A 326 39.16 28.04 45.82
CA GLU A 326 39.92 29.01 46.59
C GLU A 326 39.32 29.15 47.99
N GLU A 327 40.15 29.02 49.02
CA GLU A 327 39.72 29.19 50.41
C GLU A 327 39.35 30.65 50.68
N ILE A 328 38.16 30.86 51.26
CA ILE A 328 37.77 32.16 51.79
C ILE A 328 38.21 32.19 53.25
N ILE A 329 39.26 32.93 53.54
CA ILE A 329 39.67 33.19 54.92
C ILE A 329 38.74 34.27 55.48
N SER A 330 37.78 33.87 56.32
CA SER A 330 37.09 34.85 57.17
C SER A 330 38.08 35.32 58.24
N LEU A 331 38.62 36.53 58.08
CA LEU A 331 39.31 37.23 59.17
C LEU A 331 38.27 37.44 60.29
N ALA A 332 38.41 36.66 61.36
CA ALA A 332 37.56 36.72 62.55
C ALA A 332 37.87 37.93 63.42
#